data_AF-A0A7X5ZF97-F1
#
_entry.id   AF-A0A7X5ZF97-F1
#
_cell.length_a   1.000
_cell.length_b   1.000
_cell.length_c   1.000
_cell.angle_alpha   90.00
_cell.angle_beta   90.00
_cell.angle_gamma   90.00
#
_symmetry.space_group_name_H-M   'P 1'
#
loop_
_entity.id
_entity.type
_entity.pdbx_description
1 polymer ?
#
loop_
_entity_poly.entity_id
_entity_poly.type
_entity_poly.pdbx_seq_one_letter_code
_entity_poly.pdbx_strand_id
1 'polypeptide(L)'
;MTRNPIEAEAAGQEFVTADYRGHEFLVPLDLDRWPLDSIRRCRLLNTTTKQITVNQQLLVLALRELLGAQWPAFVAATPKKRHLVPASNAFAAAVGVPADEGIKTDIAFGGVPRLLNLIDEWPGKVESDLNRFWHIDYRDRWRFTRRGQRKLTLRQIHERLSNLPVDSALAIAINNGRLHYTNTDLLLMDLFELWAKRRHPSRPMSAAEKRERDAVAAKSEQDAADHKARMDKRRAAQKKTTALSSARANAQRALQEETAHAQG
;
A
#
# COMPACT_ATOMS: atom_id res chain seq x y z
N MET A 1 -9.92 -10.87 -35.53
CA MET A 1 -9.86 -10.95 -34.05
C MET A 1 -10.57 -9.73 -33.49
N THR A 2 -11.34 -9.90 -32.42
CA THR A 2 -12.07 -8.78 -31.79
C THR A 2 -11.11 -7.99 -30.92
N ARG A 3 -11.21 -6.66 -30.90
CA ARG A 3 -10.44 -5.80 -29.98
C ARG A 3 -11.08 -5.69 -28.60
N ASN A 4 -12.36 -6.06 -28.49
CA ASN A 4 -13.09 -6.11 -27.23
C ASN A 4 -12.73 -7.40 -26.48
N PRO A 5 -12.12 -7.32 -25.28
CA PRO A 5 -11.72 -8.51 -24.53
C PRO A 5 -12.91 -9.37 -24.07
N ILE A 6 -14.08 -8.77 -23.84
CA ILE A 6 -15.28 -9.49 -23.42
C ILE A 6 -15.80 -10.37 -24.56
N GLU A 7 -15.90 -9.80 -25.77
CA GLU A 7 -16.28 -10.54 -26.97
C GLU A 7 -15.24 -11.60 -27.32
N ALA A 8 -13.95 -11.29 -27.16
CA ALA A 8 -12.87 -12.23 -27.40
C ALA A 8 -12.98 -13.45 -26.47
N GLU A 9 -13.26 -13.23 -25.18
CA GLU A 9 -13.45 -14.31 -24.20
C GLU A 9 -14.67 -15.15 -24.55
N ALA A 10 -15.80 -14.51 -24.87
CA ALA A 10 -17.04 -15.20 -25.23
C ALA A 10 -16.90 -16.03 -26.51
N ALA A 11 -16.14 -15.53 -27.49
CA ALA A 11 -15.82 -16.23 -28.72
C ALA A 11 -14.75 -17.32 -28.54
N GLY A 12 -14.08 -17.39 -27.38
CA GLY A 12 -13.03 -18.35 -27.14
C GLY A 12 -11.70 -18.05 -27.81
N GLN A 13 -11.43 -16.79 -28.13
CA GLN A 13 -10.17 -16.38 -28.74
C GLN A 13 -9.03 -16.54 -27.72
N GLU A 14 -7.88 -17.02 -28.19
CA GLU A 14 -6.70 -17.18 -27.32
C GLU A 14 -5.93 -15.86 -27.13
N PHE A 15 -6.05 -14.94 -28.09
CA PHE A 15 -5.30 -13.69 -28.14
C PHE A 15 -6.24 -12.52 -28.43
N VAL A 16 -5.87 -11.35 -27.94
CA VAL A 16 -6.46 -10.06 -28.30
C VAL A 16 -5.41 -9.19 -28.99
N THR A 17 -5.85 -8.36 -29.92
CA THR A 17 -4.99 -7.36 -30.55
C THR A 17 -4.88 -6.13 -29.66
N ALA A 18 -3.67 -5.79 -29.25
CA ALA A 18 -3.36 -4.57 -28.50
C ALA A 18 -2.64 -3.56 -29.41
N ASP A 19 -3.21 -2.36 -29.52
CA ASP A 19 -2.59 -1.25 -30.24
C ASP A 19 -1.61 -0.52 -29.33
N TYR A 20 -0.35 -0.39 -29.76
CA TYR A 20 0.61 0.47 -29.10
C TYR A 20 1.44 1.23 -30.14
N ARG A 21 1.32 2.56 -30.11
CA ARG A 21 2.05 3.49 -31.02
C ARG A 21 1.85 3.19 -32.50
N GLY A 22 0.65 2.80 -32.91
CA GLY A 22 0.34 2.48 -34.30
C GLY A 22 0.83 1.11 -34.77
N HIS A 23 1.33 0.28 -33.84
CA HIS A 23 1.65 -1.12 -34.09
C HIS A 23 0.68 -2.02 -33.33
N GLU A 24 0.24 -3.08 -34.00
CA GLU A 24 -0.60 -4.10 -33.42
C GLU A 24 0.26 -5.24 -32.86
N PHE A 25 -0.04 -5.64 -31.63
CA PHE A 25 0.60 -6.79 -30.97
C PHE A 25 -0.47 -7.78 -30.52
N LEU A 26 -0.23 -9.07 -30.71
CA LEU A 26 -1.08 -10.12 -30.16
C LEU A 26 -0.67 -10.42 -28.73
N VAL A 27 -1.60 -10.30 -27.80
CA VAL A 27 -1.37 -10.55 -26.37
C VAL A 27 -2.31 -11.68 -25.92
N PRO A 28 -1.83 -12.67 -25.16
CA PRO A 28 -2.68 -13.73 -24.64
C PRO A 28 -3.87 -13.13 -23.87
N LEU A 29 -5.08 -13.57 -24.19
CA LEU A 29 -6.30 -13.08 -23.53
C LEU A 29 -6.40 -13.61 -22.10
N ASP A 30 -6.00 -14.87 -21.90
CA ASP A 30 -5.92 -15.48 -20.59
C ASP A 30 -4.71 -14.95 -19.82
N LEU A 31 -4.97 -14.10 -18.83
CA LEU A 31 -3.94 -13.55 -17.93
C LEU A 31 -3.18 -14.63 -17.16
N ASP A 32 -3.73 -15.82 -16.93
CA ASP A 32 -2.98 -16.91 -16.29
C ASP A 32 -1.86 -17.46 -17.21
N ARG A 33 -1.85 -17.10 -18.51
CA ARG A 33 -0.74 -17.38 -19.44
C ARG A 33 0.33 -16.27 -19.46
N TRP A 34 0.12 -15.17 -18.74
CA TRP A 34 1.10 -14.10 -18.65
C TRP A 34 2.24 -14.48 -17.70
N PRO A 35 3.41 -13.81 -17.79
CA PRO A 35 4.53 -14.05 -16.86
C PRO A 35 4.26 -13.44 -15.48
N LEU A 36 3.28 -14.01 -14.76
CA LEU A 36 2.73 -13.45 -13.53
C LEU A 36 3.78 -13.29 -12.43
N ASP A 37 4.77 -14.19 -12.33
CA ASP A 37 5.86 -14.08 -11.35
C ASP A 37 6.74 -12.86 -11.59
N SER A 38 7.09 -12.60 -12.86
CA SER A 38 7.85 -11.41 -13.26
C SER A 38 7.03 -10.14 -13.01
N ILE A 39 5.73 -10.18 -13.32
CA ILE A 39 4.79 -9.06 -13.10
C ILE A 39 4.63 -8.76 -11.61
N ARG A 40 4.56 -9.78 -10.75
CA ARG A 40 4.48 -9.61 -9.28
C ARG A 40 5.69 -8.86 -8.74
N ARG A 41 6.89 -9.26 -9.19
CA ARG A 41 8.18 -8.78 -8.68
C ARG A 41 8.66 -7.49 -9.35
N CYS A 42 8.05 -7.05 -10.45
CA CYS A 42 8.50 -5.86 -11.16
C CYS A 42 8.28 -4.57 -10.36
N ARG A 43 7.46 -4.59 -9.31
CA ARG A 43 7.24 -3.44 -8.42
C ARG A 43 8.15 -3.56 -7.19
N LEU A 44 8.85 -2.47 -6.89
CA LEU A 44 9.71 -2.36 -5.73
C LEU A 44 9.25 -1.17 -4.88
N LEU A 45 9.20 -1.35 -3.56
CA LEU A 45 9.07 -0.24 -2.65
C LEU A 45 10.46 0.36 -2.42
N ASN A 46 10.68 1.60 -2.85
CA ASN A 46 11.86 2.35 -2.47
C ASN A 46 11.73 2.73 -0.99
N THR A 47 12.57 2.14 -0.14
CA THR A 47 12.53 2.33 1.32
C THR A 47 12.85 3.77 1.74
N THR A 48 13.68 4.46 0.97
CA THR A 48 14.09 5.85 1.22
C THR A 48 12.98 6.83 0.87
N THR A 49 12.43 6.74 -0.35
CA THR A 49 11.41 7.69 -0.82
C THR A 49 9.99 7.27 -0.44
N LYS A 50 9.81 6.03 0.06
CA LYS A 50 8.51 5.38 0.29
C LYS A 50 7.62 5.38 -0.97
N GLN A 51 8.24 5.44 -2.15
CA GLN A 51 7.55 5.39 -3.44
C GLN A 51 7.70 4.01 -4.07
N ILE A 52 6.65 3.56 -4.74
CA ILE A 52 6.72 2.35 -5.56
C ILE A 52 7.43 2.72 -6.86
N THR A 53 8.47 1.97 -7.20
CA THR A 53 9.23 2.10 -8.44
C THR A 53 9.17 0.79 -9.22
N VAL A 54 9.43 0.87 -10.52
CA VAL A 54 9.41 -0.30 -11.41
C VAL A 54 10.83 -0.78 -11.67
N ASN A 55 11.10 -2.04 -11.38
CA ASN A 55 12.30 -2.74 -11.81
C ASN A 55 12.27 -2.94 -13.32
N GLN A 56 13.04 -2.12 -14.04
CA GLN A 56 13.09 -2.13 -15.50
C GLN A 56 13.59 -3.47 -16.08
N GLN A 57 14.47 -4.19 -15.38
CA GLN A 57 14.97 -5.48 -15.87
C GLN A 57 13.86 -6.53 -15.85
N LEU A 58 13.12 -6.62 -14.74
CA LEU A 58 11.97 -7.52 -14.62
C LEU A 58 10.83 -7.14 -15.56
N LEU A 59 10.61 -5.84 -15.80
CA LEU A 59 9.65 -5.36 -16.78
C LEU A 59 10.02 -5.82 -18.20
N VAL A 60 11.29 -5.72 -18.59
CA VAL A 60 11.78 -6.22 -19.89
C VAL A 60 11.60 -7.73 -20.00
N LEU A 61 11.95 -8.49 -18.96
CA LEU A 61 11.76 -9.93 -18.94
C LEU A 61 10.29 -10.31 -19.11
N ALA A 62 9.39 -9.66 -18.34
CA ALA A 62 7.96 -9.88 -18.45
C ALA A 62 7.42 -9.55 -19.85
N LEU A 63 7.79 -8.40 -20.43
CA LEU A 63 7.31 -8.04 -21.77
C LEU A 63 7.89 -8.96 -22.86
N ARG A 64 9.15 -9.40 -22.71
CA ARG A 64 9.78 -10.35 -23.63
C ARG A 64 9.08 -11.70 -23.62
N GLU A 65 8.78 -12.22 -22.44
CA GLU A 65 8.07 -13.48 -22.27
C GLU A 65 6.62 -13.38 -22.78
N LEU A 66 5.93 -12.28 -22.47
CA LEU A 66 4.57 -12.01 -22.93
C LEU A 66 4.45 -11.93 -24.45
N LEU A 67 5.37 -11.20 -25.10
CA LEU A 67 5.33 -10.97 -26.55
C LEU A 67 5.97 -12.10 -27.36
N GLY A 68 6.86 -12.89 -26.74
CA GLY A 68 7.54 -14.02 -27.36
C GLY A 68 8.21 -13.63 -28.68
N ALA A 69 7.78 -14.26 -29.78
CA ALA A 69 8.31 -14.01 -31.12
C ALA A 69 8.12 -12.56 -31.63
N GLN A 70 7.16 -11.81 -31.06
CA GLN A 70 6.91 -10.41 -31.43
C GLN A 70 7.87 -9.44 -30.73
N TRP A 71 8.68 -9.91 -29.77
CA TRP A 71 9.60 -9.05 -29.01
C TRP A 71 10.58 -8.25 -29.88
N PRO A 72 11.24 -8.81 -30.91
CA PRO A 72 12.14 -8.03 -31.76
C PRO A 72 11.42 -6.89 -32.50
N ALA A 73 10.21 -7.16 -33.01
CA ALA A 73 9.38 -6.15 -33.67
C ALA A 73 8.96 -5.04 -32.69
N PHE A 74 8.61 -5.41 -31.47
CA PHE A 74 8.29 -4.45 -30.40
C PHE A 74 9.48 -3.55 -30.05
N VAL A 75 10.68 -4.11 -29.91
CA VAL A 75 11.90 -3.33 -29.60
C VAL A 75 12.24 -2.38 -30.75
N ALA A 76 12.07 -2.82 -32.00
CA ALA A 76 12.27 -1.96 -33.18
C ALA A 76 11.29 -0.77 -33.20
N ALA A 77 10.01 -1.02 -32.91
CA ALA A 77 8.99 0.03 -32.78
C ALA A 77 9.18 0.92 -31.54
N THR A 78 9.80 0.38 -30.49
CA THR A 78 9.84 0.97 -29.15
C THR A 78 11.27 0.97 -28.57
N PRO A 79 12.20 1.76 -29.14
CA PRO A 79 13.63 1.64 -28.83
C PRO A 79 14.02 2.19 -27.45
N LYS A 80 13.18 3.02 -26.80
CA LYS A 80 13.53 3.71 -25.55
C LYS A 80 12.84 3.10 -24.33
N LYS A 81 13.61 2.93 -23.24
CA LYS A 81 13.12 2.37 -21.95
C LYS A 81 11.86 3.05 -21.40
N ARG A 82 11.71 4.36 -21.59
CA ARG A 82 10.54 5.14 -21.14
C ARG A 82 9.19 4.65 -21.71
N HIS A 83 9.22 3.85 -22.77
CA HIS A 83 8.03 3.35 -23.44
C HIS A 83 7.58 1.97 -22.94
N LEU A 84 8.41 1.27 -22.17
CA LEU A 84 8.07 -0.06 -21.64
C LEU A 84 6.87 -0.02 -20.69
N VAL A 85 6.82 0.96 -19.80
CA VAL A 85 5.72 1.11 -18.84
C VAL A 85 4.40 1.42 -19.57
N PRO A 86 4.31 2.46 -20.44
CA PRO A 86 3.10 2.70 -21.22
C PRO A 86 2.67 1.50 -22.08
N ALA A 87 3.62 0.77 -22.68
CA ALA A 87 3.30 -0.43 -23.44
C ALA A 87 2.67 -1.51 -22.56
N SER A 88 3.25 -1.79 -21.39
CA SER A 88 2.70 -2.77 -20.45
C SER A 88 1.27 -2.42 -20.00
N ASN A 89 0.98 -1.13 -19.81
CA ASN A 89 -0.36 -0.66 -19.44
C ASN A 89 -1.33 -0.74 -20.62
N ALA A 90 -0.88 -0.46 -21.84
CA ALA A 90 -1.69 -0.63 -23.05
C ALA A 90 -2.08 -2.09 -23.27
N PHE A 91 -1.15 -3.02 -23.05
CA PHE A 91 -1.43 -4.45 -23.14
C PHE A 91 -2.42 -4.92 -22.07
N ALA A 92 -2.28 -4.44 -20.82
CA ALA A 92 -3.22 -4.74 -19.75
C ALA A 92 -4.62 -4.17 -20.02
N ALA A 93 -4.70 -2.95 -20.56
CA ALA A 93 -5.96 -2.34 -20.98
C ALA A 93 -6.63 -3.13 -22.12
N ALA A 94 -5.86 -3.62 -23.09
CA ALA A 94 -6.39 -4.42 -24.20
C ALA A 94 -7.05 -5.74 -23.75
N VAL A 95 -6.56 -6.34 -22.66
CA VAL A 95 -7.20 -7.52 -22.04
C VAL A 95 -8.28 -7.18 -21.01
N GLY A 96 -8.62 -5.89 -20.83
CA GLY A 96 -9.69 -5.44 -19.94
C GLY A 96 -9.29 -5.26 -18.49
N VAL A 97 -8.00 -5.03 -18.20
CA VAL A 97 -7.49 -4.71 -16.86
C VAL A 97 -6.66 -3.41 -16.93
N PRO A 98 -7.30 -2.25 -17.16
CA PRO A 98 -6.61 -0.97 -17.26
C PRO A 98 -5.95 -0.57 -15.92
N ALA A 99 -5.07 0.43 -15.95
CA ALA A 99 -4.60 1.08 -14.74
C ALA A 99 -5.69 2.05 -14.24
N ASP A 100 -5.96 2.04 -12.94
CA ASP A 100 -6.87 3.02 -12.34
C ASP A 100 -6.14 4.33 -12.02
N GLU A 101 -6.80 5.45 -12.28
CA GLU A 101 -6.24 6.77 -11.98
C GLU A 101 -6.01 6.97 -10.48
N GLY A 102 -4.84 7.49 -10.12
CA GLY A 102 -4.49 7.78 -8.72
C GLY A 102 -4.05 6.57 -7.90
N ILE A 103 -4.16 5.35 -8.44
CA ILE A 103 -3.69 4.13 -7.76
C ILE A 103 -2.18 3.95 -7.98
N LYS A 104 -1.41 4.18 -6.92
CA LYS A 104 0.07 4.10 -6.95
C LYS A 104 0.62 2.69 -7.22
N THR A 105 -0.19 1.65 -7.08
CA THR A 105 0.22 0.27 -7.35
C THR A 105 0.17 -0.10 -8.82
N ASP A 106 -0.53 0.69 -9.63
CA ASP A 106 -0.90 0.35 -11.02
C ASP A 106 0.06 1.05 -11.99
N ILE A 107 1.36 1.03 -11.65
CA ILE A 107 2.39 1.74 -12.40
C ILE A 107 2.68 1.05 -13.73
N ALA A 108 2.77 -0.29 -13.73
CA ALA A 108 3.05 -1.12 -14.88
C ALA A 108 2.11 -2.32 -14.90
N PHE A 109 1.74 -2.80 -16.11
CA PHE A 109 0.73 -3.85 -16.32
C PHE A 109 -0.68 -3.55 -15.77
N GLY A 110 -1.07 -2.27 -15.72
CA GLY A 110 -2.43 -1.89 -15.30
C GLY A 110 -2.78 -2.33 -13.88
N GLY A 111 -4.04 -2.73 -13.67
CA GLY A 111 -4.53 -3.30 -12.41
C GLY A 111 -4.13 -4.75 -12.15
N VAL A 112 -3.42 -5.42 -13.08
CA VAL A 112 -3.04 -6.84 -12.93
C VAL A 112 -2.22 -7.08 -11.65
N PRO A 113 -1.17 -6.29 -11.36
CA PRO A 113 -0.37 -6.54 -10.17
C PRO A 113 -1.14 -6.28 -8.87
N ARG A 114 -2.12 -5.37 -8.88
CA ARG A 114 -3.02 -5.12 -7.73
C ARG A 114 -3.95 -6.31 -7.53
N LEU A 115 -4.57 -6.82 -8.59
CA LEU A 115 -5.40 -8.03 -8.56
C LEU A 115 -4.64 -9.22 -7.98
N LEU A 116 -3.40 -9.45 -8.44
CA LEU A 116 -2.58 -10.57 -7.95
C LEU A 116 -2.31 -10.44 -6.45
N ASN A 117 -1.97 -9.25 -5.98
CA ASN A 117 -1.77 -9.00 -4.54
C ASN A 117 -3.05 -9.30 -3.73
N LEU A 118 -4.23 -8.85 -4.20
CA LEU A 118 -5.49 -9.12 -3.51
C LEU A 118 -5.75 -10.62 -3.35
N ILE A 119 -5.48 -11.38 -4.40
CA ILE A 119 -5.65 -12.83 -4.42
C ILE A 119 -4.65 -13.53 -3.49
N ASP A 120 -3.40 -13.06 -3.45
CA ASP A 120 -2.36 -13.67 -2.62
C ASP A 120 -2.54 -13.37 -1.13
N GLU A 121 -2.90 -12.13 -0.81
CA GLU A 121 -2.97 -11.65 0.57
C GLU A 121 -4.29 -12.05 1.24
N TRP A 122 -5.40 -12.05 0.47
CA TRP A 122 -6.73 -12.34 1.01
C TRP A 122 -7.53 -13.36 0.17
N PRO A 123 -6.98 -14.57 -0.11
CA PRO A 123 -7.64 -15.56 -0.97
C PRO A 123 -9.05 -15.94 -0.48
N GLY A 124 -9.21 -16.17 0.83
CA GLY A 124 -10.50 -16.54 1.41
C GLY A 124 -11.53 -15.42 1.40
N LYS A 125 -11.09 -14.15 1.45
CA LYS A 125 -12.01 -13.00 1.34
C LYS A 125 -12.48 -12.80 -0.09
N VAL A 126 -11.56 -12.95 -1.06
CA VAL A 126 -11.89 -12.97 -2.48
C VAL A 126 -12.92 -14.08 -2.77
N GLU A 127 -12.68 -15.30 -2.31
CA GLU A 127 -13.62 -16.42 -2.49
C GLU A 127 -14.98 -16.13 -1.85
N SER A 128 -14.99 -15.63 -0.61
CA SER A 128 -16.21 -15.27 0.11
C SER A 128 -17.04 -14.22 -0.63
N ASP A 129 -16.41 -13.14 -1.12
CA ASP A 129 -17.11 -12.05 -1.79
C ASP A 129 -17.57 -12.43 -3.21
N LEU A 130 -16.77 -13.20 -3.95
CA LEU A 130 -17.17 -13.74 -5.26
C LEU A 130 -18.40 -14.64 -5.14
N ASN A 131 -18.45 -15.48 -4.10
CA ASN A 131 -19.61 -16.33 -3.86
C ASN A 131 -20.82 -15.52 -3.35
N ARG A 132 -20.62 -14.59 -2.41
CA ARG A 132 -21.69 -13.81 -1.78
C ARG A 132 -22.41 -12.90 -2.76
N PHE A 133 -21.66 -12.11 -3.55
CA PHE A 133 -22.25 -11.06 -4.39
C PHE A 133 -22.53 -11.52 -5.82
N TRP A 134 -21.72 -12.44 -6.34
CA TRP A 134 -21.77 -12.84 -7.75
C TRP A 134 -22.18 -14.30 -7.95
N HIS A 135 -22.30 -15.09 -6.87
CA HIS A 135 -22.63 -16.52 -6.90
C HIS A 135 -21.66 -17.35 -7.74
N ILE A 136 -20.37 -17.05 -7.63
CA ILE A 136 -19.31 -17.70 -8.40
C ILE A 136 -18.38 -18.48 -7.49
N ASP A 137 -18.12 -19.73 -7.87
CA ASP A 137 -17.10 -20.57 -7.24
C ASP A 137 -15.71 -20.11 -7.69
N TYR A 138 -14.89 -19.63 -6.75
CA TYR A 138 -13.53 -19.20 -7.04
C TYR A 138 -12.66 -20.34 -7.64
N ARG A 139 -12.98 -21.60 -7.32
CA ARG A 139 -12.27 -22.78 -7.84
C ARG A 139 -12.43 -22.95 -9.35
N ASP A 140 -13.44 -22.31 -9.94
CA ASP A 140 -13.64 -22.30 -11.38
C ASP A 140 -12.49 -21.62 -12.14
N ARG A 141 -11.60 -20.88 -11.45
CA ARG A 141 -10.35 -20.37 -12.04
C ARG A 141 -9.44 -21.47 -12.59
N TRP A 142 -9.40 -22.62 -11.91
CA TRP A 142 -8.58 -23.77 -12.29
C TRP A 142 -9.36 -24.84 -13.06
N ARG A 143 -10.67 -24.66 -13.24
CA ARG A 143 -11.51 -25.59 -13.99
C ARG A 143 -11.69 -25.09 -15.41
N PHE A 144 -11.70 -26.04 -16.34
CA PHE A 144 -11.92 -25.77 -17.75
C PHE A 144 -13.31 -26.25 -18.18
N THR A 145 -13.87 -25.56 -19.15
CA THR A 145 -15.07 -25.99 -19.87
C THR A 145 -14.72 -27.15 -20.81
N ARG A 146 -15.73 -27.82 -21.35
CA ARG A 146 -15.56 -28.89 -22.35
C ARG A 146 -14.80 -28.42 -23.61
N ARG A 147 -14.79 -27.11 -23.87
CA ARG A 147 -14.08 -26.48 -24.99
C ARG A 147 -12.64 -26.08 -24.65
N GLY A 148 -12.14 -26.44 -23.47
CA GLY A 148 -10.77 -26.13 -23.03
C GLY A 148 -10.57 -24.68 -22.55
N GLN A 149 -11.65 -23.92 -22.35
CA GLN A 149 -11.58 -22.53 -21.86
C GLN A 149 -11.71 -22.51 -20.34
N ARG A 150 -11.05 -21.57 -19.66
CA ARG A 150 -11.27 -21.40 -18.21
C ARG A 150 -12.71 -20.99 -17.95
N LYS A 151 -13.31 -21.55 -16.89
CA LYS A 151 -14.66 -21.15 -16.45
C LYS A 151 -14.68 -19.75 -15.84
N LEU A 152 -13.59 -19.37 -15.16
CA LEU A 152 -13.41 -18.08 -14.53
C LEU A 152 -12.03 -17.52 -14.89
N THR A 153 -11.98 -16.35 -15.54
CA THR A 153 -10.72 -15.70 -15.90
C THR A 153 -10.33 -14.64 -14.87
N LEU A 154 -9.04 -14.32 -14.78
CA LEU A 154 -8.56 -13.23 -13.92
C LEU A 154 -9.15 -11.87 -14.31
N ARG A 155 -9.44 -11.62 -15.59
CA ARG A 155 -10.13 -10.39 -16.02
C ARG A 155 -11.53 -10.32 -15.42
N GLN A 156 -12.29 -11.41 -15.47
CA GLN A 156 -13.62 -11.45 -14.86
C GLN A 156 -13.57 -11.29 -13.33
N ILE A 157 -12.54 -11.84 -12.68
CA ILE A 157 -12.31 -11.62 -11.25
C ILE A 157 -12.03 -10.13 -11.00
N HIS A 158 -11.13 -9.52 -11.77
CA HIS A 158 -10.81 -8.08 -11.68
C HIS A 158 -12.08 -7.22 -11.77
N GLU A 159 -12.88 -7.43 -12.81
CA GLU A 159 -14.11 -6.65 -13.03
C GLU A 159 -15.07 -6.72 -11.84
N ARG A 160 -15.22 -7.90 -11.25
CA ARG A 160 -16.11 -8.13 -10.10
C ARG A 160 -15.56 -7.53 -8.81
N LEU A 161 -14.25 -7.63 -8.60
CA LEU A 161 -13.59 -7.04 -7.43
C LEU A 161 -13.58 -5.51 -7.49
N SER A 162 -13.41 -4.93 -8.68
CA SER A 162 -13.45 -3.47 -8.87
C SER A 162 -14.84 -2.88 -8.63
N ASN A 163 -15.91 -3.67 -8.79
CA ASN A 163 -17.29 -3.27 -8.55
C ASN A 163 -17.84 -3.79 -7.19
N LEU A 164 -16.98 -4.09 -6.22
CA LEU A 164 -17.42 -4.58 -4.91
C LEU A 164 -18.10 -3.48 -4.08
N PRO A 165 -19.17 -3.81 -3.35
CA PRO A 165 -19.73 -2.95 -2.33
C PRO A 165 -18.73 -2.63 -1.20
N VAL A 166 -18.96 -1.49 -0.56
CA VAL A 166 -18.11 -0.93 0.51
C VAL A 166 -18.11 -1.80 1.78
N ASP A 167 -19.16 -2.60 1.99
CA ASP A 167 -19.33 -3.55 3.09
C ASP A 167 -18.80 -4.97 2.77
N SER A 168 -18.13 -5.15 1.63
CA SER A 168 -17.53 -6.43 1.25
C SER A 168 -16.42 -6.85 2.22
N ALA A 169 -16.24 -8.17 2.39
CA ALA A 169 -15.27 -8.70 3.33
C ALA A 169 -13.83 -8.33 2.93
N LEU A 170 -13.58 -8.20 1.63
CA LEU A 170 -12.34 -7.72 1.05
C LEU A 170 -12.13 -6.23 1.32
N ALA A 171 -13.13 -5.36 1.08
CA ALA A 171 -13.01 -3.93 1.35
C ALA A 171 -12.71 -3.66 2.84
N ILE A 172 -13.38 -4.39 3.74
CA ILE A 172 -13.12 -4.34 5.18
C ILE A 172 -11.69 -4.82 5.48
N ALA A 173 -11.22 -5.91 4.87
CA ALA A 173 -9.86 -6.42 5.08
C ALA A 173 -8.78 -5.43 4.62
N ILE A 174 -8.94 -4.82 3.44
CA ILE A 174 -8.04 -3.79 2.90
C ILE A 174 -7.96 -2.58 3.84
N ASN A 175 -9.07 -2.21 4.47
CA ASN A 175 -9.13 -1.10 5.42
C ASN A 175 -8.81 -1.51 6.88
N ASN A 176 -7.89 -2.47 7.06
CA ASN A 176 -7.44 -2.95 8.37
C ASN A 176 -8.58 -3.44 9.29
N GLY A 177 -9.60 -4.09 8.72
CA GLY A 177 -10.75 -4.61 9.45
C GLY A 177 -11.81 -3.56 9.80
N ARG A 178 -11.71 -2.33 9.27
CA ARG A 178 -12.69 -1.27 9.51
C ARG A 178 -13.59 -1.08 8.30
N LEU A 179 -14.87 -0.82 8.54
CA LEU A 179 -15.76 -0.35 7.49
C LEU A 179 -15.25 0.99 6.95
N HIS A 180 -15.29 1.14 5.63
CA HIS A 180 -15.13 2.43 5.00
C HIS A 180 -16.31 3.32 5.39
N TYR A 181 -16.02 4.60 5.65
CA TYR A 181 -17.07 5.57 5.89
C TYR A 181 -17.89 5.76 4.63
N THR A 182 -19.18 5.50 4.73
CA THR A 182 -20.14 5.83 3.68
C THR A 182 -20.35 7.35 3.63
N ASN A 183 -20.90 7.86 2.54
CA ASN A 183 -21.30 9.27 2.46
C ASN A 183 -22.26 9.65 3.58
N THR A 184 -23.15 8.74 3.97
CA THR A 184 -24.05 8.93 5.10
C THR A 184 -23.30 9.04 6.41
N ASP A 185 -22.29 8.20 6.66
CA ASP A 185 -21.46 8.31 7.87
C ASP A 185 -20.75 9.67 7.93
N LEU A 186 -20.20 10.13 6.80
CA LEU A 186 -19.54 11.44 6.73
C LEU A 186 -20.53 12.59 6.99
N LEU A 187 -21.74 12.53 6.43
CA LEU A 187 -22.79 13.53 6.67
C LEU A 187 -23.26 13.53 8.13
N LEU A 188 -23.38 12.36 8.76
CA LEU A 188 -23.71 12.26 10.18
C LEU A 188 -22.60 12.84 11.06
N MET A 189 -21.34 12.65 10.68
CA MET A 189 -20.21 13.30 11.35
C MET A 189 -20.27 14.82 11.19
N ASP A 190 -20.58 15.34 10.00
CA ASP A 190 -20.75 16.79 9.76
C ASP A 190 -21.88 17.37 10.62
N LEU A 191 -23.01 16.66 10.72
CA LEU A 191 -24.13 17.08 11.56
C LEU A 191 -23.75 17.11 13.05
N PHE A 192 -23.01 16.09 13.50
CA PHE A 192 -22.46 16.08 14.86
C PHE A 192 -21.55 17.29 15.09
N GLU A 193 -20.66 17.62 14.16
CA GLU A 193 -19.75 18.76 14.29
C GLU A 193 -20.50 20.09 14.39
N LEU A 194 -21.57 20.24 13.61
CA LEU A 194 -22.43 21.41 13.64
C LEU A 194 -23.12 21.57 15.01
N TRP A 195 -23.62 20.48 15.59
CA TRP A 195 -24.36 20.51 16.86
C TRP A 195 -23.45 20.56 18.08
N ALA A 196 -22.42 19.72 18.14
CA ALA A 196 -21.51 19.62 19.26
C ALA A 196 -20.44 20.72 19.27
N LYS A 197 -20.31 21.48 18.17
CA LYS A 197 -19.26 22.48 17.93
C LYS A 197 -17.84 21.94 18.18
N ARG A 198 -17.66 20.64 17.98
CA ARG A 198 -16.41 19.89 18.18
C ARG A 198 -16.30 18.85 17.08
N ARG A 199 -15.07 18.65 16.57
CA ARG A 199 -14.78 17.68 15.50
C ARG A 199 -15.21 16.26 15.92
N HIS A 200 -15.82 15.51 15.02
CA HIS A 200 -16.22 14.13 15.32
C HIS A 200 -14.95 13.29 15.55
N PRO A 201 -14.82 12.55 16.68
CA PRO A 201 -13.59 11.84 17.03
C PRO A 201 -13.09 10.85 15.98
N SER A 202 -14.02 10.23 15.25
CA SER A 202 -13.72 9.21 14.23
C SER A 202 -13.58 9.76 12.82
N ARG A 203 -13.73 11.08 12.60
CA ARG A 203 -13.64 11.65 11.24
C ARG A 203 -12.23 11.43 10.68
N PRO A 204 -12.10 10.93 9.43
CA PRO A 204 -10.81 10.87 8.75
C PRO A 204 -10.14 12.24 8.76
N MET A 205 -8.90 12.31 9.24
CA MET A 205 -8.08 13.51 9.11
C MET A 205 -7.47 13.54 7.71
N SER A 206 -7.47 14.71 7.08
CA SER A 206 -6.72 14.91 5.83
C SER A 206 -5.23 14.70 6.08
N ALA A 207 -4.47 14.43 5.01
CA ALA A 207 -3.03 14.22 5.12
C ALA A 207 -2.27 15.44 5.69
N ALA A 208 -2.77 16.66 5.44
CA ALA A 208 -2.21 17.88 6.00
C ALA A 208 -2.50 17.98 7.51
N GLU A 209 -3.74 17.72 7.93
CA GLU A 209 -4.14 17.77 9.34
C GLU A 209 -3.49 16.67 10.19
N LYS A 210 -3.27 15.49 9.60
CA LYS A 210 -2.54 14.41 10.27
C LYS A 210 -1.10 14.83 10.56
N ARG A 211 -0.43 15.47 9.60
CA ARG A 211 0.94 16.01 9.81
C ARG A 211 0.98 17.08 10.89
N GLU A 212 -0.02 17.94 10.95
CA GLU A 212 -0.12 18.96 11.99
C GLU A 212 -0.31 18.32 13.38
N ARG A 213 -1.22 17.34 13.51
CA ARG A 213 -1.38 16.59 14.77
C ARG A 213 -0.10 15.87 15.16
N ASP A 214 0.57 15.20 14.22
CA ASP A 214 1.82 14.49 14.48
C ASP A 214 2.94 15.47 14.89
N ALA A 215 2.98 16.66 14.29
CA ALA A 215 3.93 17.72 14.67
C ALA A 215 3.64 18.31 16.06
N VAL A 216 2.37 18.51 16.41
CA VAL A 216 1.95 18.94 17.75
C VAL A 216 2.29 17.88 18.80
N ALA A 217 2.04 16.60 18.49
CA ALA A 217 2.40 15.49 19.37
C ALA A 217 3.92 15.39 19.56
N ALA A 218 4.70 15.45 18.48
CA ALA A 218 6.16 15.44 18.54
C ALA A 218 6.71 16.62 19.35
N LYS A 219 6.12 17.81 19.21
CA LYS A 219 6.49 18.98 20.01
C LYS A 219 6.17 18.78 21.49
N SER A 220 5.00 18.24 21.80
CA SER A 220 4.62 17.90 23.18
C SER A 220 5.55 16.85 23.80
N GLU A 221 6.00 15.86 23.03
CA GLU A 221 6.98 14.86 23.50
C GLU A 221 8.35 15.48 23.74
N GLN A 222 8.80 16.39 22.86
CA GLN A 222 10.03 17.15 23.05
C GLN A 222 9.95 18.04 24.30
N ASP A 223 8.85 18.77 24.48
CA ASP A 223 8.64 19.63 25.65
C ASP A 223 8.64 18.81 26.96
N ALA A 224 8.03 17.62 26.94
CA ALA A 224 8.06 16.70 28.08
C ALA A 224 9.46 16.16 28.37
N ALA A 225 10.23 15.82 27.33
CA ALA A 225 11.62 15.37 27.45
C ALA A 225 12.53 16.48 28.00
N ASP A 226 12.38 17.70 27.48
CA ASP A 226 13.11 18.88 27.94
C ASP A 226 12.77 19.24 29.39
N HIS A 227 11.49 19.16 29.75
CA HIS A 227 11.05 19.36 31.13
C HIS A 227 11.69 18.32 32.06
N LYS A 228 11.69 17.04 31.67
CA LYS A 228 12.36 15.97 32.44
C LYS A 228 13.86 16.22 32.58
N ALA A 229 14.54 16.60 31.50
CA ALA A 229 15.97 16.92 31.52
C ALA A 229 16.30 18.11 32.43
N ARG A 230 15.45 19.15 32.46
CA ARG A 230 15.60 20.30 33.38
C ARG A 230 15.43 19.87 34.83
N MET A 231 14.46 19.00 35.12
CA MET A 231 14.24 18.49 36.47
C MET A 231 15.40 17.61 36.95
N ASP A 232 15.96 16.77 36.07
CA ASP A 232 17.12 15.93 36.39
C ASP A 232 18.37 16.78 36.66
N LYS A 233 18.63 17.83 35.86
CA LYS A 233 19.71 18.79 36.12
C LYS A 233 19.55 19.50 37.47
N ARG A 234 18.32 19.95 37.81
CA ARG A 234 18.03 20.56 39.12
C ARG A 234 18.29 19.59 40.27
N ARG A 235 17.83 18.34 40.15
CA ARG A 235 18.07 17.29 41.15
C ARG A 235 19.57 17.01 41.33
N ALA A 236 20.33 16.94 40.24
CA ALA A 236 21.79 16.73 40.30
C ALA A 236 22.51 17.90 41.00
N ALA A 237 22.12 19.14 40.70
CA ALA A 237 22.67 20.33 41.36
C ALA A 237 22.36 20.33 42.87
N GLN A 238 21.12 19.97 43.26
CA GLN A 238 20.70 19.92 44.65
C GLN A 238 21.38 18.80 45.45
N LYS A 239 21.67 17.65 44.81
CA LYS A 239 22.52 16.60 45.40
C LYS A 239 23.95 17.06 45.63
N LYS A 240 24.52 17.83 44.69
CA LYS A 240 25.88 18.38 44.82
C LYS A 240 25.97 19.40 45.97
N THR A 241 24.97 20.27 46.12
CA THR A 241 24.96 21.25 47.22
C THR A 241 24.77 20.59 48.59
N THR A 242 23.91 19.59 48.70
CA THR A 242 23.73 18.81 49.94
C THR A 242 24.95 17.95 50.30
N ALA A 243 25.64 17.38 49.30
CA ALA A 243 26.91 16.71 49.52
C ALA A 243 28.01 17.68 50.02
N LEU A 244 28.07 18.90 49.46
CA LEU A 244 29.02 19.92 49.91
C LEU A 244 28.71 20.44 51.32
N SER A 245 27.44 20.63 51.68
CA SER A 245 27.06 21.09 53.02
C SER A 245 27.32 20.02 54.09
N SER A 246 27.02 18.75 53.80
CA SER A 246 27.34 17.63 54.71
C SER A 246 28.84 17.43 54.87
N ALA A 247 29.63 17.53 53.80
CA ALA A 247 31.09 17.48 53.88
C ALA A 247 31.67 18.61 54.77
N ARG A 248 31.15 19.83 54.64
CA ARG A 248 31.54 20.96 55.51
C ARG A 248 31.16 20.74 56.97
N ALA A 249 29.95 20.24 57.23
CA ALA A 249 29.49 19.95 58.59
C ALA A 249 30.34 18.85 59.25
N ASN A 250 30.72 17.81 58.50
CA ASN A 250 31.61 16.76 58.99
C ASN A 250 33.02 17.28 59.28
N ALA A 251 33.57 18.14 58.41
CA ALA A 251 34.89 18.75 58.63
C ALA A 251 34.90 19.65 59.88
N GLN A 252 33.83 20.39 60.16
CA GLN A 252 33.71 21.20 61.37
C GLN A 252 33.62 20.35 62.64
N ARG A 253 32.93 19.20 62.60
CA ARG A 253 32.89 18.26 63.74
C ARG A 253 34.28 17.67 64.02
N ALA A 254 35.00 17.24 62.98
CA ALA A 254 36.35 16.71 63.14
C ALA A 254 37.30 17.74 63.77
N LEU A 255 37.24 19.01 63.35
CA LEU A 255 38.01 20.09 63.96
C LEU A 255 37.64 20.34 65.43
N GLN A 256 36.35 20.28 65.77
CA GLN A 256 35.89 20.43 67.16
C GLN A 256 36.37 19.28 68.05
N GLU A 257 36.33 18.05 67.54
CA GLU A 257 36.83 16.85 68.22
C GLU A 257 38.36 16.93 68.43
N GLU A 258 39.13 17.40 67.44
CA GLU A 258 40.57 17.62 67.58
C GLU A 258 40.91 18.71 68.62
N THR A 259 40.18 19.82 68.64
CA THR A 259 40.37 20.87 69.64
C THR A 259 39.97 20.43 71.05
N ALA A 260 38.96 19.56 71.18
CA ALA A 260 38.53 19.01 72.47
C ALA A 260 39.57 18.00 73.02
N HIS A 261 40.22 17.24 72.13
CA HIS A 261 41.31 16.33 72.51
C HIS A 261 42.62 17.04 72.88
N ALA A 262 42.84 18.28 72.40
CA ALA A 262 44.03 19.07 72.70
C ALA A 262 43.92 19.91 74.00
N GLN A 263 42.73 19.98 74.62
CA GLN A 263 42.46 20.76 75.84
C GLN A 263 42.18 19.92 77.09
N GLY A 264 42.24 18.58 76.99
CA GLY A 264 42.18 17.65 78.13
C GLY A 264 43.53 17.00 78.38
#